data_AF-A0A0Q8TRK9-F1
#
_entry.id   AF-A0A0Q8TRK9-F1
#
_cell.length_a   1.000
_cell.length_b   1.000
_cell.length_c   1.000
_cell.angle_alpha   90.00
_cell.angle_beta   90.00
_cell.angle_gamma   90.00
#
_symmetry.space_group_name_H-M   'P 1'
#
loop_
_entity.id
_entity.type
_entity.pdbx_description
1 polymer ?
#
loop_
_entity_poly.entity_id
_entity_poly.type
_entity_poly.pdbx_seq_one_letter_code
_entity_poly.pdbx_strand_id
1 'polypeptide(L)'
;MSSTVPLFVDTELLLASVDDRDPVRQARAREWLGFCWQTRSGRISSQVLNELYNQAIQRFEGPRTVPLVRAQVRRLRVWLPPHLDAYTVDGAWDLQDRYGLGYWDALIVSSAHQQGCRYLLTEALPHDQVLDAVRCINPFLVAPNELDTAE
;
A
#
# COMPACT_ATOMS: atom_id res chain seq x y z
N MET A 1 8.78 5.18 23.88
CA MET A 1 8.72 4.37 22.65
C MET A 1 8.65 5.36 21.49
N SER A 2 9.68 5.44 20.65
CA SER A 2 9.57 6.27 19.44
C SER A 2 8.46 5.69 18.58
N SER A 3 7.41 6.45 18.30
CA SER A 3 6.32 5.99 17.44
C SER A 3 6.85 5.95 16.00
N THR A 4 7.04 4.76 15.44
CA THR A 4 7.40 4.63 14.03
C THR A 4 6.32 5.27 13.18
N VAL A 5 6.74 6.07 12.20
CA VAL A 5 5.82 6.80 11.30
C VAL A 5 4.98 5.80 10.49
N PRO A 6 3.64 5.95 10.40
CA PRO A 6 2.81 5.03 9.63
C PRO A 6 3.14 5.07 8.12
N LEU A 7 3.18 3.90 7.50
CA LEU A 7 3.35 3.72 6.06
C LEU A 7 2.09 3.08 5.47
N PHE A 8 1.51 3.72 4.47
CA PHE A 8 0.42 3.14 3.70
C PHE A 8 0.97 2.17 2.66
N VAL A 9 0.42 0.96 2.60
CA VAL A 9 0.83 -0.10 1.69
C VAL A 9 -0.20 -0.21 0.56
N ASP A 10 0.25 -0.05 -0.67
CA ASP A 10 -0.61 -0.20 -1.85
C ASP A 10 -0.78 -1.68 -2.27
N THR A 11 -1.77 -1.96 -3.12
CA THR A 11 -2.12 -3.29 -3.61
C THR A 11 -0.96 -3.96 -4.36
N GLU A 12 -0.23 -3.20 -5.19
CA GLU A 12 0.88 -3.75 -6.00
C GLU A 12 1.99 -4.36 -5.15
N LEU A 13 2.30 -3.76 -4.00
CA LEU A 13 3.30 -4.31 -3.08
C LEU A 13 2.85 -5.65 -2.49
N LEU A 14 1.56 -5.77 -2.16
CA LEU A 14 0.98 -7.01 -1.64
C LEU A 14 0.97 -8.11 -2.70
N LEU A 15 0.67 -7.79 -3.95
CA LEU A 15 0.72 -8.73 -5.08
C LEU A 15 2.16 -9.17 -5.35
N ALA A 16 3.11 -8.24 -5.39
CA ALA A 16 4.53 -8.55 -5.59
C ALA A 16 5.08 -9.50 -4.51
N SER A 17 4.62 -9.39 -3.26
CA SER A 17 5.10 -10.23 -2.16
C SER A 17 4.79 -11.74 -2.30
N VAL A 18 3.87 -12.09 -3.21
CA VAL A 18 3.45 -13.48 -3.46
C VAL A 18 3.67 -13.93 -4.91
N ASP A 19 4.12 -13.04 -5.81
CA ASP A 19 4.40 -13.38 -7.21
C ASP A 19 5.76 -14.08 -7.35
N ASP A 20 5.77 -15.37 -7.65
CA ASP A 20 6.99 -16.18 -7.76
C ASP A 20 7.70 -16.05 -9.12
N ARG A 21 7.08 -15.39 -10.10
CA ARG A 21 7.65 -15.14 -11.42
C ARG A 21 8.76 -14.10 -11.40
N ASP A 22 8.79 -13.24 -10.37
CA ASP A 22 9.84 -12.25 -10.14
C ASP A 22 10.39 -12.35 -8.71
N PRO A 23 11.36 -13.27 -8.46
CA PRO A 23 11.88 -13.52 -7.12
C PRO A 23 12.57 -12.31 -6.49
N VAL A 24 13.20 -11.45 -7.29
CA VAL A 24 13.94 -10.27 -6.81
C VAL A 24 12.94 -9.23 -6.30
N ARG A 25 11.93 -8.93 -7.10
CA ARG A 25 10.84 -8.03 -6.71
C ARG A 25 10.06 -8.60 -5.53
N GLN A 26 9.79 -9.89 -5.53
CA GLN A 26 9.13 -10.56 -4.41
C GLN A 26 9.92 -10.42 -3.10
N ALA A 27 11.24 -10.60 -3.13
CA ALA A 27 12.09 -10.45 -1.96
C ALA A 27 12.03 -9.02 -1.39
N ARG A 28 12.14 -7.99 -2.25
CA ARG A 28 12.05 -6.59 -1.84
C ARG A 28 10.65 -6.23 -1.30
N ALA A 29 9.58 -6.76 -1.91
CA ALA A 29 8.23 -6.58 -1.39
C ALA A 29 8.06 -7.20 0.01
N ARG A 30 8.59 -8.40 0.22
CA ARG A 30 8.59 -9.06 1.54
C ARG A 30 9.42 -8.34 2.58
N GLU A 31 10.51 -7.71 2.17
CA GLU A 31 11.35 -6.87 3.04
C GLU A 31 10.55 -5.69 3.59
N TRP A 32 9.86 -4.94 2.72
CA TRP A 32 8.96 -3.85 3.14
C TRP A 32 7.82 -4.31 4.04
N LEU A 33 7.13 -5.38 3.66
CA LEU A 33 6.05 -5.92 4.51
C LEU A 33 6.60 -6.38 5.87
N GLY A 34 7.77 -7.02 5.89
CA GLY A 34 8.47 -7.42 7.09
C GLY A 34 8.75 -6.23 8.00
N PHE A 35 9.29 -5.14 7.45
CA PHE A 35 9.50 -3.89 8.17
C PHE A 35 8.18 -3.34 8.76
N CYS A 36 7.11 -3.23 7.96
CA CYS A 36 5.81 -2.75 8.41
C CYS A 36 5.22 -3.59 9.56
N TRP A 37 5.39 -4.91 9.51
CA TRP A 37 4.94 -5.82 10.58
C TRP A 37 5.78 -5.68 11.85
N GLN A 38 7.11 -5.69 11.73
CA GLN A 38 8.04 -5.62 12.86
C GLN A 38 7.89 -4.30 13.63
N THR A 39 7.69 -3.20 12.89
CA THR A 39 7.58 -1.85 13.46
C THR A 39 6.13 -1.42 13.76
N ARG A 40 5.15 -2.26 13.40
CA ARG A 40 3.70 -1.99 13.52
C ARG A 40 3.24 -0.69 12.80
N SER A 41 3.96 -0.32 11.76
CA SER A 41 3.72 0.93 11.01
C SER A 41 2.80 0.76 9.80
N GLY A 42 2.56 -0.48 9.34
CA GLY A 42 1.75 -0.75 8.15
C GLY A 42 0.29 -0.29 8.29
N ARG A 43 -0.21 0.36 7.25
CA ARG A 43 -1.61 0.78 7.07
C ARG A 43 -2.09 0.40 5.67
N ILE A 44 -3.38 0.11 5.56
CA ILE A 44 -4.08 -0.22 4.30
C ILE A 44 -5.53 0.26 4.42
N SER A 45 -6.28 0.28 3.33
CA SER A 45 -7.73 0.55 3.35
C SER A 45 -8.55 -0.67 2.90
N SER A 46 -9.87 -0.60 3.04
CA SER A 46 -10.75 -1.63 2.47
C SER A 46 -10.64 -1.74 0.94
N GLN A 47 -10.30 -0.64 0.25
CA GLN A 47 -10.05 -0.65 -1.20
C GLN A 47 -8.89 -1.59 -1.53
N VAL A 48 -7.76 -1.44 -0.85
CA VAL A 48 -6.55 -2.28 -1.05
C VAL A 48 -6.88 -3.77 -0.89
N LEU A 49 -7.71 -4.13 0.10
CA LEU A 49 -8.12 -5.53 0.29
C LEU A 49 -8.99 -6.06 -0.86
N ASN A 50 -9.90 -5.23 -1.37
CA ASN A 50 -10.80 -5.60 -2.47
C ASN A 50 -10.02 -5.74 -3.78
N GLU A 51 -9.12 -4.81 -4.06
CA GLU A 51 -8.23 -4.85 -5.21
C GLU A 51 -7.29 -6.04 -5.14
N LEU A 52 -6.63 -6.29 -3.99
CA LEU A 52 -5.79 -7.47 -3.78
C LEU A 52 -6.55 -8.75 -4.13
N TYR A 53 -7.77 -8.92 -3.62
CA TYR A 53 -8.57 -10.11 -3.92
C TYR A 53 -8.85 -10.22 -5.42
N ASN A 54 -9.39 -9.17 -6.02
CA ASN A 54 -9.81 -9.17 -7.42
C ASN A 54 -8.63 -9.40 -8.37
N GLN A 55 -7.52 -8.69 -8.17
CA GLN A 55 -6.34 -8.80 -9.00
C GLN A 55 -5.63 -10.14 -8.82
N ALA A 56 -5.47 -10.63 -7.58
CA ALA A 56 -4.76 -11.87 -7.34
C ALA A 56 -5.46 -13.09 -7.96
N ILE A 57 -6.80 -13.16 -7.92
CA ILE A 57 -7.54 -14.29 -8.52
C ILE A 57 -7.55 -14.26 -10.05
N GLN A 58 -7.31 -13.09 -10.66
CA GLN A 58 -7.16 -12.94 -12.11
C GLN A 58 -5.71 -13.21 -12.56
N ARG A 59 -4.73 -12.82 -11.73
CA ARG A 59 -3.29 -12.86 -12.04
C ARG A 59 -2.63 -14.21 -11.77
N PHE A 60 -3.12 -14.97 -10.78
CA PHE A 60 -2.53 -16.23 -10.35
C PHE A 60 -3.45 -17.41 -10.62
N GLU A 61 -2.91 -18.47 -11.21
CA GLU A 61 -3.69 -19.66 -11.58
C GLU A 61 -3.44 -20.82 -10.62
N GLY A 62 -4.44 -21.68 -10.48
CA GLY A 62 -4.31 -22.94 -9.75
C GLY A 62 -5.41 -23.22 -8.73
N PRO A 63 -5.60 -24.50 -8.35
CA PRO A 63 -6.72 -24.93 -7.51
C PRO A 63 -6.67 -24.34 -6.09
N ARG A 64 -5.51 -23.83 -5.65
CA ARG A 64 -5.32 -23.25 -4.31
C ARG A 64 -5.29 -21.72 -4.30
N THR A 65 -5.35 -21.03 -5.44
CA THR A 65 -5.25 -19.56 -5.49
C THR A 65 -6.30 -18.90 -4.63
N VAL A 66 -7.59 -19.16 -4.88
CA VAL A 66 -8.69 -18.48 -4.17
C VAL A 66 -8.63 -18.73 -2.64
N PRO A 67 -8.42 -19.97 -2.13
CA PRO A 67 -8.20 -20.18 -0.70
C PRO A 67 -7.02 -19.38 -0.11
N LEU A 68 -5.89 -19.32 -0.81
CA LEU A 68 -4.69 -18.60 -0.34
C LEU A 68 -4.91 -17.09 -0.31
N VAL A 69 -5.48 -16.52 -1.37
CA VAL A 69 -5.79 -15.08 -1.44
C VAL A 69 -6.77 -14.69 -0.32
N ARG A 70 -7.81 -15.49 -0.08
CA ARG A 70 -8.75 -15.25 1.04
C ARG A 70 -8.06 -15.32 2.40
N ALA A 71 -7.10 -16.23 2.58
CA ALA A 71 -6.33 -16.32 3.82
C ALA A 71 -5.43 -15.08 4.01
N GLN A 72 -4.81 -14.57 2.93
CA GLN A 72 -4.01 -13.35 2.96
C GLN A 72 -4.85 -12.11 3.29
N VAL A 73 -6.01 -11.94 2.64
CA VAL A 73 -6.95 -10.85 2.95
C VAL A 73 -7.37 -10.88 4.42
N ARG A 74 -7.68 -12.06 4.98
CA ARG A 74 -8.02 -12.19 6.40
C ARG A 74 -6.86 -11.83 7.31
N ARG A 75 -5.63 -12.23 6.97
CA ARG A 75 -4.42 -11.90 7.74
C ARG A 75 -4.19 -10.39 7.81
N LEU A 76 -4.38 -9.69 6.69
CA LEU A 76 -4.19 -8.24 6.60
C LEU A 76 -5.22 -7.43 7.41
N ARG A 77 -6.37 -8.02 7.79
CA ARG A 77 -7.34 -7.35 8.68
C ARG A 77 -6.79 -7.02 10.06
N VAL A 78 -5.67 -7.62 10.48
CA VAL A 78 -4.97 -7.26 11.72
C VAL A 78 -4.49 -5.80 11.70
N TRP A 79 -4.27 -5.21 10.51
CA TRP A 79 -3.98 -3.77 10.37
C TRP A 79 -5.23 -2.88 10.48
N LEU A 80 -6.40 -3.45 10.75
CA LEU A 80 -7.67 -2.74 10.94
C LEU A 80 -8.00 -1.74 9.80
N PRO A 81 -8.03 -2.18 8.53
CA PRO A 81 -8.29 -1.31 7.39
C PRO A 81 -9.59 -0.54 7.55
N PRO A 82 -9.57 0.80 7.53
CA PRO A 82 -10.79 1.60 7.51
C PRO A 82 -11.62 1.30 6.27
N HIS A 83 -12.95 1.36 6.43
CA HIS A 83 -13.85 1.47 5.30
C HIS A 83 -13.72 2.86 4.67
N LEU A 84 -13.97 2.94 3.36
CA LEU A 84 -14.06 4.23 2.68
C LEU A 84 -15.31 4.97 3.16
N ASP A 85 -15.11 6.13 3.75
CA ASP A 85 -16.17 7.06 4.16
C ASP A 85 -16.24 8.27 3.23
N ALA A 86 -17.25 9.12 3.43
CA ALA A 86 -17.45 10.31 2.62
C ALA A 86 -16.24 11.26 2.68
N TYR A 87 -15.60 11.40 3.84
CA TYR A 87 -14.42 12.26 4.00
C TYR A 87 -13.25 11.79 3.13
N THR A 88 -13.01 10.48 3.08
CA THR A 88 -11.98 9.88 2.25
C THR A 88 -12.29 10.07 0.76
N VAL A 89 -13.55 9.98 0.37
CA VAL A 89 -13.98 10.18 -1.02
C VAL A 89 -13.87 11.65 -1.45
N ASP A 90 -14.35 12.59 -0.63
CA ASP A 90 -14.25 14.02 -0.91
C ASP A 90 -12.78 14.45 -1.01
N GLY A 91 -11.93 13.98 -0.09
CA GLY A 91 -10.48 14.21 -0.17
C GLY A 91 -9.83 13.62 -1.42
N ALA A 92 -10.35 12.51 -1.95
CA ALA A 92 -9.87 11.94 -3.20
C ALA A 92 -10.21 12.84 -4.40
N TRP A 93 -11.39 13.46 -4.42
CA TRP A 93 -11.75 14.43 -5.46
C TRP A 93 -10.85 15.66 -5.41
N ASP A 94 -10.60 16.21 -4.22
CA ASP A 94 -9.70 17.35 -4.04
C ASP A 94 -8.28 17.05 -4.55
N LEU A 95 -7.76 15.86 -4.24
CA LEU A 95 -6.44 15.41 -4.69
C LEU A 95 -6.41 15.17 -6.21
N GLN A 96 -7.47 14.59 -6.76
CA GLN A 96 -7.61 14.38 -8.20
C GLN A 96 -7.57 15.72 -8.94
N ASP A 97 -8.35 16.70 -8.51
CA ASP A 97 -8.41 18.01 -9.16
C ASP A 97 -7.10 18.77 -9.02
N ARG A 98 -6.47 18.73 -7.83
CA ARG A 98 -5.23 19.48 -7.54
C ARG A 98 -4.02 18.90 -8.27
N TYR A 99 -3.90 17.57 -8.32
CA TYR A 99 -2.69 16.89 -8.78
C TYR A 99 -2.88 16.15 -10.11
N GLY A 100 -4.09 16.14 -10.68
CA GLY A 100 -4.39 15.45 -11.92
C GLY A 100 -4.33 13.93 -11.82
N LEU A 101 -4.62 13.38 -10.63
CA LEU A 101 -4.52 11.94 -10.37
C LEU A 101 -5.72 11.16 -10.95
N GLY A 102 -5.49 9.90 -11.31
CA GLY A 102 -6.58 8.94 -11.50
C GLY A 102 -7.37 8.78 -10.20
N TYR A 103 -8.69 8.56 -10.29
CA TYR A 103 -9.56 8.53 -9.10
C TYR A 103 -9.12 7.46 -8.08
N TRP A 104 -8.75 6.27 -8.55
CA TRP A 104 -8.32 5.18 -7.67
C TRP A 104 -7.01 5.50 -6.95
N ASP A 105 -6.04 6.13 -7.63
CA ASP A 105 -4.79 6.58 -7.03
C ASP A 105 -5.04 7.70 -6.01
N ALA A 106 -5.90 8.67 -6.36
CA ALA A 106 -6.30 9.74 -5.45
C ALA A 106 -6.99 9.20 -4.18
N LEU A 107 -7.79 8.15 -4.31
CA LEU A 107 -8.47 7.48 -3.20
C LEU A 107 -7.51 6.71 -2.29
N ILE A 108 -6.45 6.11 -2.86
CA ILE A 108 -5.34 5.53 -2.09
C ILE A 108 -4.61 6.62 -1.29
N VAL A 109 -4.27 7.75 -1.92
CA VAL A 109 -3.56 8.87 -1.26
C VAL A 109 -4.44 9.48 -0.17
N SER A 110 -5.73 9.70 -0.43
CA SER A 110 -6.70 10.17 0.58
C SER A 110 -6.80 9.20 1.77
N SER A 111 -6.83 7.89 1.49
CA SER A 111 -6.81 6.86 2.54
C SER A 111 -5.52 6.88 3.38
N ALA A 112 -4.38 7.21 2.76
CA ALA A 112 -3.11 7.38 3.45
C ALA A 112 -3.14 8.61 4.38
N HIS A 113 -3.67 9.75 3.91
CA HIS A 113 -3.87 10.94 4.74
C HIS A 113 -4.79 10.67 5.94
N GLN A 114 -5.93 10.00 5.71
CA GLN A 114 -6.91 9.69 6.75
C GLN A 114 -6.31 8.84 7.89
N GLN A 115 -5.30 8.03 7.58
CA GLN A 115 -4.58 7.20 8.55
C GLN A 115 -3.30 7.86 9.11
N GLY A 116 -3.05 9.14 8.78
CA GLY A 116 -1.88 9.88 9.24
C GLY A 116 -0.55 9.34 8.72
N CYS A 117 -0.56 8.71 7.54
CA CYS A 117 0.65 8.18 6.92
C CYS A 117 1.50 9.33 6.36
N ARG A 118 2.81 9.26 6.58
CA ARG A 118 3.78 10.16 5.93
C ARG A 118 4.24 9.61 4.59
N TYR A 119 4.21 8.29 4.44
CA TYR A 119 4.72 7.59 3.28
C TYR A 119 3.65 6.68 2.69
N LEU A 120 3.58 6.66 1.35
CA LEU A 120 2.79 5.73 0.57
C LEU A 120 3.74 4.83 -0.22
N LEU A 121 3.74 3.53 0.06
CA LEU A 121 4.52 2.55 -0.69
C LEU A 121 3.76 2.15 -1.95
N THR A 122 4.11 2.76 -3.09
CA THR A 122 3.43 2.55 -4.38
C THR A 122 4.39 2.71 -5.56
N GLU A 123 4.08 2.05 -6.67
CA GLU A 123 4.71 2.28 -7.99
C GLU A 123 3.78 2.97 -8.98
N ALA A 124 2.49 3.09 -8.66
CA ALA A 124 1.51 3.73 -9.52
C ALA A 124 1.79 5.24 -9.65
N LEU A 125 2.46 5.82 -8.66
CA LEU A 125 2.82 7.23 -8.60
C LEU A 125 4.34 7.42 -8.66
N PRO A 126 4.83 8.53 -9.25
CA PRO A 126 6.24 8.87 -9.28
C PRO A 126 6.90 8.80 -7.89
N HIS A 127 8.10 8.20 -7.85
CA HIS A 127 8.91 8.18 -6.63
C HIS A 127 9.23 9.61 -6.18
N ASP A 128 9.14 9.85 -4.88
CA ASP A 128 9.38 11.13 -4.20
C ASP A 128 8.38 12.23 -4.54
N GLN A 129 7.30 11.92 -5.24
CA GLN A 129 6.19 12.85 -5.37
C GLN A 129 5.55 13.08 -3.99
N VAL A 130 5.47 14.36 -3.62
CA VAL A 130 4.80 14.80 -2.40
C VAL A 130 3.39 15.26 -2.77
N LEU A 131 2.39 14.60 -2.20
CA LEU A 131 0.98 14.89 -2.31
C LEU A 131 0.51 15.32 -0.93
N ASP A 132 0.47 16.64 -0.70
CA ASP A 132 0.31 17.25 0.62
C ASP A 132 1.26 16.65 1.68
N ALA A 133 0.73 15.96 2.70
CA ALA A 133 1.51 15.34 3.78
C ALA A 133 2.08 13.95 3.47
N VAL A 134 1.79 13.38 2.29
CA VAL A 134 2.17 12.01 1.90
C VAL A 134 3.25 12.07 0.83
N ARG A 135 4.37 11.41 1.07
CA ARG A 135 5.43 11.18 0.06
C ARG A 135 5.29 9.78 -0.53
N CYS A 136 5.25 9.70 -1.86
CA CYS A 136 5.22 8.43 -2.58
C CYS A 136 6.62 7.81 -2.62
N ILE A 137 6.74 6.57 -2.17
CA ILE A 137 7.99 5.84 -2.13
C ILE A 137 7.82 4.61 -3.01
N ASN A 138 8.64 4.52 -4.05
CA ASN A 138 8.69 3.31 -4.85
C ASN A 138 9.46 2.24 -4.07
N PRO A 139 8.81 1.16 -3.62
CA PRO A 139 9.43 0.16 -2.76
C PRO A 139 10.52 -0.65 -3.47
N PHE A 140 10.65 -0.53 -4.79
CA PHE A 140 11.66 -1.23 -5.59
C PHE A 140 12.85 -0.34 -5.98
N LEU A 141 12.80 0.96 -5.65
CA LEU A 141 13.94 1.88 -5.77
C LEU A 141 14.66 2.09 -4.43
N VAL A 142 13.93 1.97 -3.32
CA VAL A 142 14.41 2.25 -1.97
C VAL A 142 14.16 1.05 -1.06
N ALA A 143 15.06 0.77 -0.12
CA ALA A 143 14.90 -0.23 0.94
C ALA A 143 14.39 0.41 2.25
N PRO A 144 13.76 -0.35 3.17
CA PRO A 144 13.21 0.21 4.40
C PRO A 144 14.21 0.97 5.27
N ASN A 145 15.47 0.54 5.31
CA ASN A 145 16.53 1.17 6.09
C ASN A 145 17.04 2.49 5.48
N GLU A 146 16.66 2.82 4.25
CA GLU A 146 17.07 4.03 3.54
C GLU A 146 16.04 5.16 3.66
N LEU A 147 14.85 4.88 4.22
CA LEU A 147 13.70 5.79 4.25
C LEU A 147 13.95 7.08 5.07
N ASP A 148 14.67 6.97 6.18
CA ASP A 148 14.94 8.09 7.12
C ASP A 148 16.39 8.59 7.08
N THR A 149 17.25 8.07 6.19
CA THR A 149 18.61 8.62 5.96
C THR A 149 18.63 9.81 4.99
N ALA A 150 17.45 10.29 4.57
CA ALA A 150 17.28 11.31 3.53
C ALA A 150 16.78 12.67 4.08
N GLU A 151 16.92 12.93 5.38
CA GLU A 151 16.73 14.27 5.99
C GLU A 151 18.06 14.99 6.23
#